data_AF-A0A1X7U4Y7-F1
#
_entry.id   AF-A0A1X7U4Y7-F1
#
_cell.length_a   1.000
_cell.length_b   1.000
_cell.length_c   1.000
_cell.angle_alpha   90.00
_cell.angle_beta   90.00
_cell.angle_gamma   90.00
#
_symmetry.space_group_name_H-M   'P 1'
#
loop_
_entity.id
_entity.type
_entity.pdbx_description
1 polymer ?
#
loop_
_entity_poly.entity_id
_entity_poly.type
_entity_poly.pdbx_seq_one_letter_code
_entity_poly.pdbx_strand_id
1 'polypeptide(L)'
;MAFPTLFPTGAADFNGTRMNAITAGQYFTHLMKYDDGRFARHPCFCFFALNTEMRCCANEMGQVYIIKRHPGEGHLTVDDFHDMIGREGDRASLHGTRQYWLRERNHLITMIDTLGLPTIFTHSAADHQWPELAHLICPEDPEDKQACVKGVIDNPALADWCFYYRIQKFVDAFYLNTLKATDY
;
A
#
# COMPACT_ATOMS: atom_id res chain seq x y z
N MET A 1 25.78 1.36 12.85
CA MET A 1 25.49 1.05 11.42
C MET A 1 26.73 1.31 10.57
N ALA A 2 26.93 0.63 9.43
CA ALA A 2 28.11 0.87 8.58
C ALA A 2 27.73 1.53 7.24
N PHE A 3 27.67 2.86 7.24
CA PHE A 3 27.62 3.68 6.02
C PHE A 3 28.68 4.78 6.11
N PRO A 4 29.98 4.47 5.92
CA PRO A 4 31.08 5.43 6.13
C PRO A 4 30.97 6.69 5.27
N THR A 5 30.33 6.59 4.09
CA THR A 5 30.05 7.71 3.20
C THR A 5 28.97 8.65 3.72
N LEU A 6 28.03 8.14 4.53
CA LEU A 6 26.91 8.91 5.09
C LEU A 6 27.18 9.36 6.53
N PHE A 7 27.98 8.58 7.27
CA PHE A 7 28.41 8.86 8.63
C PHE A 7 29.95 8.75 8.74
N PRO A 8 30.71 9.74 8.23
CA PRO A 8 32.17 9.68 8.19
C PRO A 8 32.82 9.61 9.57
N THR A 9 32.18 10.20 10.58
CA THR A 9 32.65 10.23 11.96
C THR A 9 32.01 9.16 12.84
N GLY A 10 31.07 8.38 12.31
CA GLY A 10 30.24 7.45 13.10
C GLY A 10 29.31 8.13 14.12
N ALA A 11 29.29 9.46 14.16
CA ALA A 11 28.38 10.21 15.02
C ALA A 11 26.94 10.11 14.50
N ALA A 12 25.96 10.29 15.40
CA ALA A 12 24.53 10.24 15.12
C ALA A 12 23.91 8.85 14.86
N ASP A 13 24.56 7.74 15.23
CA ASP A 13 23.96 6.39 15.14
C ASP A 13 22.61 6.32 15.90
N PHE A 14 21.62 5.60 15.38
CA PHE A 14 20.30 5.44 16.00
C PHE A 14 20.39 4.90 17.43
N ASN A 15 21.36 4.04 17.72
CA ASN A 15 21.56 3.46 19.05
C ASN A 15 22.38 4.36 20.01
N GLY A 16 22.78 5.55 19.57
CA GLY A 16 23.55 6.48 20.39
C GLY A 16 22.73 7.10 21.54
N THR A 17 23.42 7.47 22.62
CA THR A 17 22.82 8.17 23.76
C THR A 17 22.25 9.52 23.32
N ARG A 18 20.99 9.80 23.70
CA ARG A 18 20.29 11.06 23.41
C ARG A 18 19.56 11.56 24.64
N MET A 19 19.36 12.88 24.70
CA MET A 19 18.55 13.52 25.76
C MET A 19 17.06 13.17 25.63
N ASN A 20 16.55 13.09 24.39
CA ASN A 20 15.16 12.77 24.11
C ASN A 20 15.07 11.43 23.38
N ALA A 21 14.09 10.61 23.78
CA ALA A 21 13.74 9.41 23.04
C ALA A 21 13.18 9.80 21.67
N ILE A 22 13.66 9.13 20.63
CA ILE A 22 13.19 9.30 19.25
C ILE A 22 12.79 7.93 18.71
N THR A 23 11.70 7.86 17.97
CA THR A 23 11.31 6.62 17.29
C THR A 23 12.18 6.39 16.06
N ALA A 24 12.25 5.14 15.59
CA ALA A 24 12.96 4.80 14.35
C ALA A 24 12.40 5.61 13.15
N GLY A 25 11.07 5.74 13.05
CA GLY A 25 10.42 6.52 12.00
C GLY A 25 10.78 8.01 12.05
N GLN A 26 10.82 8.63 13.24
CA GLN A 26 11.25 10.02 13.40
C GLN A 26 12.72 10.21 12.99
N TYR A 27 13.59 9.29 13.42
CA TYR A 27 15.01 9.31 13.08
C TYR A 27 15.24 9.21 11.57
N PHE A 28 14.66 8.20 10.91
CA PHE A 28 14.85 8.01 9.47
C PHE A 28 14.17 9.11 8.66
N THR A 29 12.99 9.60 9.08
CA THR A 29 12.32 10.73 8.41
C THR A 29 13.20 11.99 8.44
N HIS A 30 13.86 12.27 9.57
CA HIS A 30 14.78 13.39 9.67
C HIS A 30 15.97 13.23 8.71
N LEU A 31 16.57 12.04 8.63
CA LEU A 31 17.67 11.78 7.70
C LEU A 31 17.25 11.83 6.24
N MET A 32 16.06 11.35 5.88
CA MET A 32 15.55 11.46 4.51
C MET A 32 15.29 12.90 4.08
N LYS A 33 14.97 13.78 5.03
CA LYS A 33 14.75 15.22 4.81
C LYS A 33 16.00 16.06 5.08
N TYR A 34 17.17 15.45 5.23
CA TYR A 34 18.41 16.17 5.47
C TYR A 34 18.74 17.08 4.29
N ASP A 35 19.29 18.25 4.57
CA ASP A 35 19.42 19.38 3.63
C ASP A 35 20.14 19.03 2.32
N ASP A 36 21.21 18.23 2.40
CA ASP A 36 22.00 17.81 1.23
C ASP A 36 21.37 16.63 0.44
N GLY A 37 20.28 16.04 0.95
CA GLY A 37 19.59 14.89 0.35
C GLY A 37 20.44 13.62 0.24
N ARG A 38 21.64 13.55 0.83
CA ARG A 38 22.59 12.43 0.62
C ARG A 38 22.01 11.08 1.04
N PHE A 39 21.18 11.07 2.08
CA PHE A 39 20.55 9.87 2.61
C PHE A 39 19.47 9.36 1.66
N ALA A 40 18.59 10.25 1.18
CA ALA A 40 17.53 9.92 0.24
C ALA A 40 18.07 9.47 -1.13
N ARG A 41 19.22 10.00 -1.55
CA ARG A 41 19.89 9.62 -2.80
C ARG A 41 20.69 8.32 -2.72
N HIS A 42 20.98 7.82 -1.51
CA HIS A 42 21.80 6.63 -1.33
C HIS A 42 20.92 5.36 -1.34
N PRO A 43 20.97 4.54 -2.41
CA PRO A 43 20.00 3.44 -2.61
C PRO A 43 20.00 2.44 -1.45
N CYS A 44 21.17 1.98 -1.01
CA CYS A 44 21.24 1.02 0.10
C CYS A 44 20.78 1.60 1.44
N PHE A 45 20.86 2.92 1.63
CA PHE A 45 20.45 3.55 2.88
C PHE A 45 18.93 3.62 2.97
N CYS A 46 18.26 3.92 1.85
CA CYS A 46 16.79 3.88 1.77
C CYS A 46 16.25 2.49 2.13
N PHE A 47 16.81 1.44 1.55
CA PHE A 47 16.41 0.07 1.91
C PHE A 47 16.73 -0.29 3.35
N PHE A 48 17.90 0.12 3.85
CA PHE A 48 18.29 -0.11 5.23
C PHE A 48 17.34 0.59 6.22
N ALA A 49 17.00 1.86 5.96
CA ALA A 49 16.10 2.65 6.78
C ALA A 49 14.71 2.00 6.84
N LEU A 50 14.14 1.65 5.69
CA LEU A 50 12.85 0.98 5.58
C LEU A 50 12.84 -0.36 6.33
N ASN A 51 13.85 -1.21 6.11
CA ASN A 51 13.95 -2.51 6.80
C ASN A 51 14.10 -2.34 8.31
N THR A 52 14.87 -1.35 8.76
CA THR A 52 15.07 -1.10 10.19
C THR A 52 13.78 -0.60 10.84
N GLU A 53 13.08 0.33 10.20
CA GLU A 53 11.77 0.82 10.68
C GLU A 53 10.74 -0.32 10.74
N MET A 54 10.65 -1.16 9.70
CA MET A 54 9.77 -2.33 9.69
C MET A 54 10.07 -3.29 10.85
N ARG A 55 11.35 -3.53 11.15
CA ARG A 55 11.77 -4.38 12.28
C ARG A 55 11.43 -3.75 13.64
N CYS A 56 11.65 -2.45 13.81
CA CYS A 56 11.27 -1.73 15.01
C CYS A 56 9.76 -1.81 15.25
N CYS A 57 8.97 -1.52 14.22
CA CYS A 57 7.51 -1.59 14.30
C CYS A 57 7.01 -3.02 14.60
N ALA A 58 7.59 -4.04 13.94
CA ALA A 58 7.26 -5.44 14.23
C ALA A 58 7.59 -5.85 15.68
N ASN A 59 8.72 -5.40 16.22
CA ASN A 59 9.10 -5.65 17.59
C ASN A 59 8.17 -4.94 18.58
N GLU A 60 7.81 -3.68 18.32
CA GLU A 60 6.87 -2.92 19.15
C GLU A 60 5.50 -3.59 19.19
N MET A 61 4.98 -4.03 18.04
CA MET A 61 3.73 -4.79 17.95
C MET A 61 3.82 -6.09 18.75
N GLY A 62 4.90 -6.86 18.59
CA GLY A 62 5.11 -8.08 19.36
C GLY A 62 5.16 -7.84 20.87
N GLN A 63 5.83 -6.77 21.32
CA GLN A 63 5.92 -6.40 22.73
C GLN A 63 4.56 -5.97 23.30
N VAL A 64 3.85 -5.07 22.60
CA VAL A 64 2.51 -4.63 22.99
C VAL A 64 1.54 -5.81 23.05
N TYR A 65 1.68 -6.76 22.13
CA TYR A 65 0.86 -7.96 22.06
C TYR A 65 1.07 -8.89 23.27
N ILE A 66 2.32 -9.18 23.62
CA ILE A 66 2.68 -10.00 24.78
C ILE A 66 2.21 -9.33 26.08
N ILE A 67 2.48 -8.04 26.26
CA ILE A 67 2.15 -7.29 27.47
C ILE A 67 0.63 -7.16 27.68
N LYS A 68 -0.15 -6.94 26.62
CA LYS A 68 -1.61 -6.73 26.74
C LYS A 68 -2.40 -8.03 26.95
N ARG A 69 -1.93 -9.16 26.41
CA ARG A 69 -2.69 -10.43 26.45
C ARG A 69 -2.25 -11.39 27.56
N HIS A 70 -1.00 -11.29 28.03
CA HIS A 70 -0.47 -12.15 29.09
C HIS A 70 0.30 -11.34 30.16
N PRO A 71 -0.39 -10.54 30.99
CA PRO A 71 0.25 -9.85 32.12
C PRO A 71 0.62 -10.88 33.21
N GLY A 72 1.72 -11.62 33.00
CA GLY A 72 2.28 -12.54 34.00
C GLY A 72 2.77 -13.90 33.52
N GLU A 73 2.57 -14.30 32.25
CA GLU A 73 2.93 -15.64 31.78
C GLU A 73 4.16 -15.60 30.85
N GLY A 74 5.30 -16.08 31.36
CA GLY A 74 6.56 -16.21 30.63
C GLY A 74 6.70 -17.49 29.80
N HIS A 75 5.61 -18.16 29.42
CA HIS A 75 5.65 -19.48 28.76
C HIS A 75 4.62 -19.60 27.62
N LEU A 76 4.80 -18.80 26.57
CA LEU A 76 4.10 -19.01 25.31
C LEU A 76 4.89 -20.01 24.46
N THR A 77 4.24 -21.07 23.98
CA THR A 77 4.84 -22.07 23.10
C THR A 77 4.84 -21.56 21.66
N VAL A 78 5.77 -22.05 20.81
CA VAL A 78 5.84 -21.69 19.38
C VAL A 78 4.50 -21.96 18.66
N ASP A 79 3.77 -22.99 19.07
CA ASP A 79 2.46 -23.32 18.52
C ASP A 79 1.38 -22.30 18.91
N ASP A 80 1.41 -21.78 20.14
CA ASP A 80 0.51 -20.71 20.58
C ASP A 80 0.73 -19.45 19.73
N PHE A 81 1.99 -19.12 19.43
CA PHE A 81 2.32 -18.01 18.52
C PHE A 81 1.77 -18.22 17.10
N HIS A 82 1.84 -19.44 16.56
CA HIS A 82 1.30 -19.73 15.22
C HIS A 82 -0.22 -19.62 15.16
N ASP A 83 -0.93 -20.15 16.16
CA ASP A 83 -2.38 -20.05 16.27
C ASP A 83 -2.84 -18.59 16.49
N MET A 84 -2.06 -17.83 17.24
CA MET A 84 -2.29 -16.40 17.50
C MET A 84 -2.07 -15.52 16.27
N ILE A 85 -1.04 -15.78 15.46
CA ILE A 85 -0.78 -15.09 14.19
C ILE A 85 -1.91 -15.34 13.17
N GLY A 86 -2.57 -16.50 13.24
CA GLY A 86 -3.71 -16.82 12.37
C GLY A 86 -5.00 -16.08 12.74
N ARG A 87 -5.17 -15.68 14.01
CA ARG A 87 -6.43 -15.12 14.53
C ARG A 87 -6.52 -13.59 14.48
N GLU A 88 -5.40 -12.87 14.47
CA GLU A 88 -5.40 -11.39 14.51
C GLU A 88 -4.75 -10.77 13.28
N GLY A 89 -5.55 -9.99 12.54
CA GLY A 89 -5.12 -9.15 11.42
C GLY A 89 -4.26 -7.94 11.82
N ASP A 90 -3.67 -7.94 13.01
CA ASP A 90 -2.98 -6.78 13.59
C ASP A 90 -1.64 -6.45 12.90
N ARG A 91 -1.07 -7.38 12.11
CA ARG A 91 0.09 -7.05 11.25
C ARG A 91 -0.31 -6.24 10.00
N ALA A 92 -1.61 -6.02 9.75
CA ALA A 92 -2.08 -5.18 8.65
C ALA A 92 -1.80 -3.69 8.88
N SER A 93 -1.33 -3.29 10.05
CA SER A 93 -0.89 -1.92 10.35
C SER A 93 0.55 -1.63 9.91
N LEU A 94 1.33 -2.66 9.58
CA LEU A 94 2.69 -2.48 9.06
C LEU A 94 2.64 -2.16 7.55
N HIS A 95 2.84 -0.89 7.22
CA HIS A 95 2.92 -0.40 5.85
C HIS A 95 3.92 -1.21 5.02
N GLY A 96 3.57 -1.48 3.75
CA GLY A 96 4.43 -2.22 2.82
C GLY A 96 4.34 -3.75 2.94
N THR A 97 3.60 -4.29 3.91
CA THR A 97 3.34 -5.73 3.98
C THR A 97 2.19 -6.16 3.07
N ARG A 98 2.17 -7.44 2.67
CA ARG A 98 1.04 -8.02 1.92
C ARG A 98 -0.29 -7.85 2.65
N GLN A 99 -0.30 -7.99 3.97
CA GLN A 99 -1.52 -7.85 4.78
C GLN A 99 -2.03 -6.41 4.81
N TYR A 100 -1.13 -5.43 4.94
CA TYR A 100 -1.49 -4.02 4.82
C TYR A 100 -2.12 -3.72 3.45
N TRP A 101 -1.47 -4.14 2.35
CA TRP A 101 -2.00 -3.91 1.00
C TRP A 101 -3.31 -4.65 0.74
N LEU A 102 -3.47 -5.85 1.30
CA LEU A 102 -4.73 -6.60 1.22
C LEU A 102 -5.87 -5.86 1.94
N ARG A 103 -5.59 -5.31 3.12
CA ARG A 103 -6.56 -4.49 3.88
C ARG A 103 -6.95 -3.23 3.10
N GLU A 104 -5.96 -2.50 2.58
CA GLU A 104 -6.20 -1.26 1.83
C GLU A 104 -7.00 -1.54 0.54
N ARG A 105 -6.63 -2.60 -0.18
CA ARG A 105 -7.39 -3.04 -1.36
C ARG A 105 -8.84 -3.37 -1.01
N ASN A 106 -9.07 -4.14 0.06
CA ASN A 106 -10.43 -4.51 0.46
C ASN A 106 -11.22 -3.26 0.90
N HIS A 107 -10.59 -2.31 1.58
CA HIS A 107 -11.20 -1.03 1.94
C HIS A 107 -11.63 -0.25 0.68
N LEU A 108 -10.78 -0.17 -0.34
CA LEU A 108 -11.11 0.46 -1.62
C LEU A 108 -12.25 -0.27 -2.35
N ILE A 109 -12.27 -1.60 -2.35
CA ILE A 109 -13.38 -2.39 -2.91
C ILE A 109 -14.69 -2.05 -2.18
N THR A 110 -14.68 -2.01 -0.85
CA THR A 110 -15.87 -1.62 -0.08
C THR A 110 -16.32 -0.19 -0.39
N MET A 111 -15.40 0.75 -0.60
CA MET A 111 -15.75 2.10 -1.04
C MET A 111 -16.40 2.10 -2.41
N ILE A 112 -15.90 1.30 -3.35
CA ILE A 112 -16.50 1.16 -4.69
C ILE A 112 -17.90 0.58 -4.59
N ASP A 113 -18.09 -0.47 -3.79
CA ASP A 113 -19.40 -1.12 -3.61
C ASP A 113 -20.43 -0.18 -2.95
N THR A 114 -19.98 0.74 -2.08
CA THR A 114 -20.88 1.63 -1.31
C THR A 114 -21.12 2.98 -1.97
N LEU A 115 -20.11 3.59 -2.56
CA LEU A 115 -20.14 4.93 -3.14
C LEU A 115 -20.19 4.92 -4.68
N GLY A 116 -20.01 3.75 -5.29
CA GLY A 116 -19.83 3.60 -6.73
C GLY A 116 -18.39 3.83 -7.17
N LEU A 117 -18.15 3.60 -8.47
CA LEU A 117 -16.82 3.72 -9.08
C LEU A 117 -16.35 5.19 -9.09
N PRO A 118 -15.24 5.52 -8.41
CA PRO A 118 -14.63 6.84 -8.58
C PRO A 118 -14.10 6.93 -10.01
N THR A 119 -14.70 7.80 -10.82
CA THR A 119 -14.40 8.00 -12.26
C THR A 119 -12.91 8.27 -12.56
N ILE A 120 -12.13 8.65 -11.54
CA ILE A 120 -10.78 9.19 -11.67
C ILE A 120 -9.69 8.10 -11.68
N PHE A 121 -9.89 6.94 -11.02
CA PHE A 121 -8.76 6.10 -10.60
C PHE A 121 -8.63 4.73 -11.28
N THR A 122 -9.62 4.25 -12.03
CA THR A 122 -9.57 2.90 -12.62
C THR A 122 -9.75 2.95 -14.13
N HIS A 123 -8.76 3.57 -14.78
CA HIS A 123 -8.65 3.53 -16.24
C HIS A 123 -8.32 2.13 -16.74
N SER A 124 -7.80 1.20 -15.93
CA SER A 124 -7.66 -0.18 -16.36
C SER A 124 -8.94 -0.98 -16.09
N ALA A 125 -9.33 -1.82 -17.04
CA ALA A 125 -10.39 -2.83 -16.87
C ALA A 125 -9.95 -4.03 -16.01
N ALA A 126 -8.86 -3.91 -15.25
CA ALA A 126 -8.10 -5.02 -14.68
C ALA A 126 -8.88 -5.85 -13.63
N ASP A 127 -10.00 -5.33 -13.11
CA ASP A 127 -10.75 -5.97 -12.03
C ASP A 127 -12.27 -6.12 -12.31
N HIS A 128 -12.71 -6.18 -13.56
CA HIS A 128 -14.14 -6.30 -13.94
C HIS A 128 -15.03 -5.17 -13.41
N GLN A 129 -14.39 -4.05 -13.09
CA GLN A 129 -15.00 -2.89 -12.47
C GLN A 129 -15.89 -2.08 -13.42
N TRP A 130 -16.11 -2.55 -14.64
CA TRP A 130 -16.82 -1.81 -15.68
C TRP A 130 -18.09 -2.57 -16.05
N PRO A 131 -19.21 -2.35 -15.32
CA PRO A 131 -20.47 -3.02 -15.60
C PRO A 131 -20.91 -2.83 -17.05
N GLU A 132 -20.68 -1.65 -17.64
CA GLU A 132 -21.01 -1.39 -19.05
C GLU A 132 -20.25 -2.31 -20.00
N LEU A 133 -18.97 -2.58 -19.74
CA LEU A 133 -18.16 -3.48 -20.56
C LEU A 133 -18.62 -4.92 -20.37
N ALA A 134 -18.92 -5.32 -19.12
CA ALA A 134 -19.46 -6.64 -18.81
C ALA A 134 -20.78 -6.90 -19.55
N HIS A 135 -21.72 -5.95 -19.53
CA HIS A 135 -22.98 -6.04 -20.28
C HIS A 135 -22.78 -6.13 -21.80
N LEU A 136 -21.73 -5.50 -22.33
CA LEU A 136 -21.45 -5.47 -23.77
C LEU A 136 -20.77 -6.77 -24.25
N ILE A 137 -19.94 -7.37 -23.41
CA ILE A 137 -19.11 -8.54 -23.72
C ILE A 137 -19.83 -9.84 -23.34
N CYS A 138 -20.52 -9.85 -22.20
CA CYS A 138 -21.25 -11.00 -21.68
C CYS A 138 -22.68 -10.59 -21.29
N PRO A 139 -23.58 -10.41 -22.29
CA PRO A 139 -24.95 -9.99 -22.01
C PRO A 139 -25.77 -11.04 -21.26
N GLU A 140 -25.41 -12.32 -21.38
CA GLU A 140 -26.12 -13.45 -20.75
C GLU A 140 -25.83 -13.54 -19.24
N ASP A 141 -24.59 -13.28 -18.82
CA ASP A 141 -24.19 -13.30 -17.41
C ASP A 141 -23.09 -12.26 -17.12
N PRO A 142 -23.45 -10.98 -16.95
CA PRO A 142 -22.50 -9.90 -16.73
C PRO A 142 -21.85 -9.93 -15.34
N GLU A 143 -22.39 -10.72 -14.40
CA GLU A 143 -21.86 -10.86 -13.04
C GLU A 143 -20.82 -12.00 -12.96
N ASP A 144 -20.84 -12.95 -13.90
CA ASP A 144 -19.80 -13.97 -14.02
C ASP A 144 -18.47 -13.36 -14.49
N LYS A 145 -17.59 -13.14 -13.51
CA LYS A 145 -16.23 -12.64 -13.72
C LYS A 145 -15.45 -13.51 -14.70
N GLN A 146 -15.58 -14.83 -14.63
CA GLN A 146 -14.80 -15.73 -15.48
C GLN A 146 -15.24 -15.64 -16.95
N ALA A 147 -16.56 -15.53 -17.18
CA ALA A 147 -17.11 -15.29 -18.50
C ALA A 147 -16.70 -13.92 -19.06
N CYS A 148 -16.72 -12.87 -18.22
CA CYS A 148 -16.26 -11.54 -18.61
C CYS A 148 -14.76 -11.50 -18.94
N VAL A 149 -13.88 -12.13 -18.14
CA VAL A 149 -12.44 -12.27 -18.48
C VAL A 149 -12.30 -12.86 -19.88
N LYS A 150 -13.00 -13.98 -20.12
CA LYS A 150 -12.91 -14.69 -21.39
C LYS A 150 -13.38 -13.81 -22.55
N GLY A 151 -14.50 -13.12 -22.39
CA GLY A 151 -15.01 -12.25 -23.44
C GLY A 151 -14.13 -11.02 -23.73
N VAL A 152 -13.39 -10.50 -22.74
CA VAL A 152 -12.36 -9.47 -22.96
C VAL A 152 -11.19 -10.03 -23.77
N ILE A 153 -10.76 -11.26 -23.48
CA ILE A 153 -9.70 -11.94 -24.24
C ILE A 153 -10.15 -12.22 -25.67
N ASP A 154 -11.40 -12.63 -25.85
CA ASP A 154 -11.97 -12.97 -27.16
C ASP A 154 -12.24 -11.72 -28.00
N ASN A 155 -12.49 -10.55 -27.37
CA ASN A 155 -12.74 -9.28 -28.05
C ASN A 155 -11.93 -8.11 -27.45
N PRO A 156 -10.59 -8.11 -27.66
CA PRO A 156 -9.72 -7.10 -27.07
C PRO A 156 -9.95 -5.69 -27.65
N ALA A 157 -10.41 -5.60 -28.92
CA ALA A 157 -10.68 -4.32 -29.57
C ALA A 157 -11.85 -3.57 -28.91
N LEU A 158 -12.86 -4.29 -28.43
CA LEU A 158 -13.99 -3.69 -27.72
C LEU A 158 -13.58 -3.15 -26.36
N ALA A 159 -12.74 -3.90 -25.63
CA ALA A 159 -12.17 -3.44 -24.36
C ALA A 159 -11.28 -2.19 -24.56
N ASP A 160 -10.46 -2.16 -25.61
CA ASP A 160 -9.63 -1.01 -25.98
C ASP A 160 -10.47 0.22 -26.34
N TRP A 161 -11.54 0.03 -27.12
CA TRP A 161 -12.47 1.12 -27.44
C TRP A 161 -13.18 1.66 -26.20
N CYS A 162 -13.65 0.79 -25.30
CA CYS A 162 -14.27 1.22 -24.04
C CYS A 162 -13.28 1.97 -23.14
N PHE A 163 -12.01 1.53 -23.10
CA PHE A 163 -10.93 2.21 -22.40
C PHE A 163 -10.72 3.62 -22.96
N TYR A 164 -10.58 3.75 -24.28
CA TYR A 164 -10.40 5.02 -24.96
C TYR A 164 -11.58 5.97 -24.70
N TYR A 165 -12.81 5.47 -24.85
CA TYR A 165 -14.03 6.25 -24.61
C TYR A 165 -14.11 6.77 -23.18
N ARG A 166 -13.77 5.94 -22.18
CA ARG A 166 -13.75 6.34 -20.76
C ARG A 166 -12.71 7.41 -20.47
N ILE A 167 -11.49 7.30 -21.04
CA ILE A 167 -10.48 8.36 -20.92
C ILE A 167 -11.01 9.67 -21.50
N GLN A 168 -11.58 9.63 -22.71
CA GLN A 168 -12.09 10.82 -23.37
C GLN A 168 -13.17 11.50 -22.51
N LYS A 169 -14.14 10.72 -22.00
CA LYS A 169 -15.18 11.24 -21.12
C LYS A 169 -14.63 11.78 -19.80
N PHE A 170 -13.60 11.15 -19.24
CA PHE A 170 -12.95 11.63 -18.04
C PHE A 170 -12.23 12.96 -18.28
N VAL A 171 -11.47 13.10 -19.38
CA VAL A 171 -10.83 14.37 -19.75
C VAL A 171 -11.87 15.47 -19.93
N ASP A 172 -12.94 15.20 -20.69
CA ASP A 172 -14.00 16.17 -20.94
C ASP A 172 -14.73 16.59 -19.64
N ALA A 173 -15.18 15.62 -18.83
CA ALA A 173 -15.99 15.90 -17.65
C ALA A 173 -15.17 16.42 -16.46
N PHE A 174 -13.96 15.90 -16.26
CA PHE A 174 -13.15 16.24 -15.09
C PHE A 174 -12.11 17.31 -15.41
N TYR A 175 -11.20 17.07 -16.34
CA TYR A 175 -10.11 18.02 -16.62
C TYR A 175 -10.61 19.34 -17.20
N LEU A 176 -11.49 19.27 -18.21
CA LEU A 176 -11.99 20.49 -18.85
C LEU A 176 -13.10 21.16 -18.01
N ASN A 177 -14.13 20.41 -17.61
CA ASN A 177 -15.29 21.03 -16.95
C ASN A 177 -15.10 21.30 -15.45
N THR A 178 -14.37 20.45 -14.72
CA THR A 178 -14.21 20.59 -13.26
C THR A 178 -12.95 21.38 -12.92
N LEU A 179 -11.81 20.99 -13.50
CA LEU A 179 -10.52 21.64 -13.25
C LEU A 179 -10.25 22.87 -14.12
N LYS A 180 -11.06 23.09 -15.18
CA LYS A 180 -10.91 24.22 -16.13
C LYS A 180 -9.49 24.30 -16.71
N ALA A 181 -8.85 23.15 -16.91
CA ALA A 181 -7.54 23.10 -17.55
C ALA A 181 -7.70 23.54 -19.01
N THR A 182 -6.89 24.52 -19.44
CA THR A 182 -6.98 25.10 -20.80
C THR A 182 -5.99 24.51 -21.79
N ASP A 183 -5.06 23.67 -21.34
CA ASP A 183 -3.90 23.27 -22.14
C ASP A 183 -3.87 21.74 -22.33
N TYR A 184 -4.06 21.30 -23.57
CA TYR A 184 -3.71 19.97 -24.09
C TYR A 184 -3.03 20.13 -25.46
#